data_AF-A0A7Y3DAM9-F1
#
_entry.id   AF-A0A7Y3DAM9-F1
#
_cell.length_a   1.000
_cell.length_b   1.000
_cell.length_c   1.000
_cell.angle_alpha   90.00
_cell.angle_beta   90.00
_cell.angle_gamma   90.00
#
_symmetry.space_group_name_H-M   'P 1'
#
loop_
_entity.id
_entity.type
_entity.pdbx_description
1 polymer ?
#
loop_
_entity_poly.entity_id
_entity_poly.type
_entity_poly.pdbx_seq_one_letter_code
_entity_poly.pdbx_strand_id
1 'polypeptide(L)'
;MAFSERLSALDASFLEIEEPGSHMHVGAVLVLDAVPLRDSEGRLAFDRIAAMVEARIHDFPRYRQRIARIPVEDHPAWVDDPDWNLQYHLRHTSLPKPGDLRQLKRLAGRIMSQQLDRGKPLWEMWIVEGLEGDRFAVIAKVHHCMIDGVSGVDLIAALLRPTPDSPVEVAPE
;
A
#
# COMPACT_ATOMS: atom_id res chain seq x y z
N MET A 1 -2.90 -3.70 27.40
CA MET A 1 -2.83 -2.27 27.05
C MET A 1 -2.58 -2.21 25.57
N ALA A 2 -3.48 -1.61 24.78
CA ALA A 2 -3.17 -1.34 23.38
C ALA A 2 -2.01 -0.32 23.36
N PHE A 3 -0.93 -0.65 22.65
CA PHE A 3 0.13 0.32 22.43
C PHE A 3 -0.45 1.46 21.60
N SER A 4 -0.43 2.69 22.13
CA SER A 4 -0.79 3.89 21.38
C SER A 4 0.39 4.82 21.32
N GLU A 5 0.83 5.15 20.12
CA GLU A 5 1.92 6.09 19.87
C GLU A 5 1.33 7.38 19.31
N ARG A 6 1.65 8.54 19.90
CA ARG A 6 1.18 9.83 19.39
C ARG A 6 1.83 10.14 18.06
N LEU A 7 1.08 10.79 17.17
CA LEU A 7 1.65 11.35 15.93
C LEU A 7 2.61 12.50 16.25
N SER A 8 3.65 12.66 15.44
CA SER A 8 4.44 13.88 15.47
C SER A 8 3.57 15.07 15.06
N ALA A 9 3.98 16.30 15.44
CA ALA A 9 3.25 17.50 15.06
C ALA A 9 3.15 17.67 13.53
N LEU A 10 4.18 17.25 12.79
CA LEU A 10 4.18 17.28 11.33
C LEU A 10 3.19 16.27 10.76
N ASP A 11 3.18 15.04 11.25
CA ASP A 11 2.27 13.98 10.76
C ASP A 11 0.81 14.33 11.05
N ALA A 12 0.55 14.87 12.23
CA ALA A 12 -0.77 15.38 12.60
C ALA A 12 -1.21 16.53 11.68
N SER A 13 -0.30 17.43 11.30
CA SER A 13 -0.65 18.55 10.42
C SER A 13 -1.19 18.10 9.07
N PHE A 14 -0.70 16.99 8.51
CA PHE A 14 -1.20 16.44 7.25
C PHE A 14 -2.66 15.96 7.32
N LEU A 15 -3.09 15.47 8.49
CA LEU A 15 -4.49 15.09 8.69
C LEU A 15 -5.42 16.31 8.77
N GLU A 16 -4.92 17.42 9.28
CA GLU A 16 -5.68 18.66 9.51
C GLU A 16 -5.77 19.52 8.24
N ILE A 17 -4.74 19.53 7.38
CA ILE A 17 -4.75 20.30 6.12
C ILE A 17 -5.34 19.53 4.93
N GLU A 18 -5.60 18.23 5.07
CA GLU A 18 -6.22 17.44 4.01
C GLU A 18 -7.68 17.87 3.80
N GLU A 19 -8.04 18.11 2.55
CA GLU A 19 -9.38 18.50 2.13
C GLU A 19 -9.98 17.45 1.16
N PRO A 20 -11.31 17.38 1.00
CA PRO A 20 -11.94 16.48 0.03
C PRO A 20 -11.46 16.67 -1.42
N GLY A 21 -10.97 17.86 -1.78
CA GLY A 21 -10.40 18.16 -3.10
C GLY A 21 -8.87 18.12 -3.16
N SER A 22 -8.18 17.99 -2.03
CA SER A 22 -6.73 17.98 -1.92
C SER A 22 -6.30 16.96 -0.87
N HIS A 23 -6.18 15.71 -1.31
CA HIS A 23 -5.78 14.61 -0.45
C HIS A 23 -4.29 14.68 -0.11
N MET A 24 -3.93 14.28 1.11
CA MET A 24 -2.55 14.27 1.60
C MET A 24 -1.93 12.88 1.53
N HIS A 25 -2.05 12.21 0.39
CA HIS A 25 -1.34 10.97 0.12
C HIS A 25 -0.27 11.15 -0.96
N VAL A 26 0.77 10.33 -0.86
CA VAL A 26 1.73 10.14 -1.95
C VAL A 26 1.47 8.79 -2.58
N GLY A 27 1.99 8.63 -3.80
CA GLY A 27 1.88 7.37 -4.49
C GLY A 27 3.03 7.10 -5.44
N ALA A 28 3.19 5.83 -5.76
CA ALA A 28 4.17 5.33 -6.71
C ALA A 28 3.49 4.37 -7.68
N VAL A 29 3.98 4.38 -8.93
CA VAL A 29 3.59 3.40 -9.95
C VAL A 29 4.85 2.69 -10.40
N LEU A 30 4.91 1.39 -10.15
CA LEU A 30 6.00 0.52 -10.57
C LEU A 30 5.51 -0.30 -11.76
N VAL A 31 6.37 -0.47 -12.77
CA VAL A 31 6.13 -1.37 -13.89
C VAL A 31 7.18 -2.45 -13.83
N LEU A 32 6.73 -3.71 -13.77
CA LEU A 32 7.56 -4.87 -13.48
C LEU A 32 7.30 -5.97 -14.50
N ASP A 33 8.31 -6.80 -14.75
CA ASP A 33 8.17 -7.98 -15.62
C ASP A 33 7.25 -9.01 -14.97
N ALA A 34 6.22 -9.44 -15.70
CA ALA A 34 5.25 -10.42 -15.21
C ALA A 34 5.74 -11.85 -15.40
N VAL A 35 6.66 -12.10 -16.35
CA VAL A 35 7.12 -13.43 -16.76
C VAL A 35 7.48 -14.33 -15.56
N PRO A 36 8.27 -13.90 -14.55
CA PRO A 36 8.65 -14.76 -13.43
C PRO A 36 7.50 -15.12 -12.48
N LEU A 37 6.39 -14.38 -12.55
CA LEU A 37 5.23 -14.50 -11.67
C LEU A 37 4.01 -15.07 -12.40
N ARG A 38 4.17 -15.59 -13.63
CA ARG A 38 3.07 -16.29 -14.32
C ARG A 38 2.91 -17.71 -13.78
N ASP A 39 1.66 -18.16 -13.67
CA ASP A 39 1.31 -19.55 -13.40
C ASP A 39 1.42 -20.43 -14.66
N SER A 40 1.12 -21.73 -14.53
CA SER A 40 1.13 -22.68 -15.65
C SER A 40 0.12 -22.34 -16.76
N GLU A 41 -0.89 -21.53 -16.46
CA GLU A 41 -1.89 -21.04 -17.41
C GLU A 41 -1.54 -19.66 -17.99
N GLY A 42 -0.37 -19.11 -17.64
CA GLY A 42 0.10 -17.81 -18.11
C GLY A 42 -0.55 -16.61 -17.41
N ARG A 43 -1.33 -16.81 -16.35
CA ARG A 43 -1.96 -15.71 -15.57
C ARG A 43 -0.98 -15.19 -14.52
N LEU A 44 -1.14 -13.93 -14.11
CA LEU A 44 -0.33 -13.39 -13.02
C LEU A 44 -0.74 -14.10 -11.71
N ALA A 45 0.23 -14.70 -11.01
CA ALA A 45 -0.01 -15.39 -9.75
C ALA A 45 -0.18 -14.40 -8.59
N PHE A 46 -1.32 -13.71 -8.54
CA PHE A 46 -1.63 -12.72 -7.50
C PHE A 46 -1.50 -13.29 -6.08
N ASP A 47 -1.95 -14.53 -5.85
CA ASP A 47 -1.87 -15.18 -4.54
C ASP A 47 -0.43 -15.28 -4.01
N ARG A 48 0.55 -15.47 -4.91
CA ARG A 48 1.98 -15.48 -4.53
C ARG A 48 2.47 -14.09 -4.12
N ILE A 49 1.99 -13.04 -4.79
CA ILE A 49 2.29 -11.65 -4.44
C ILE A 49 1.65 -11.33 -3.07
N ALA A 50 0.40 -11.72 -2.86
CA ALA A 50 -0.31 -11.50 -1.61
C ALA A 50 0.36 -12.20 -0.43
N ALA A 51 0.73 -13.47 -0.59
CA ALA A 51 1.47 -14.22 0.44
C ALA A 51 2.82 -13.57 0.79
N MET A 52 3.53 -13.01 -0.20
CA MET A 52 4.79 -12.29 0.04
C MET A 52 4.57 -11.00 0.84
N VAL A 53 3.52 -10.23 0.53
CA VAL A 53 3.19 -9.02 1.30
C VAL A 53 2.79 -9.39 2.73
N GLU A 54 1.93 -10.39 2.89
CA GLU A 54 1.49 -10.88 4.21
C GLU A 54 2.67 -11.33 5.07
N ALA A 55 3.62 -12.06 4.47
CA ALA A 55 4.80 -12.54 5.14
C ALA A 55 5.77 -11.44 5.58
N ARG A 56 5.62 -10.19 5.13
CA ARG A 56 6.56 -9.09 5.48
C ARG A 56 5.90 -7.88 6.13
N ILE A 57 4.58 -7.74 6.00
CA ILE A 57 3.87 -6.57 6.53
C ILE A 57 3.98 -6.45 8.05
N HIS A 58 4.26 -7.57 8.74
CA HIS A 58 4.48 -7.58 10.18
C HIS A 58 5.79 -6.91 10.61
N ASP A 59 6.80 -6.85 9.72
CA ASP A 59 8.05 -6.09 9.95
C ASP A 59 7.80 -4.58 9.98
N PHE A 60 6.64 -4.14 9.50
CA PHE A 60 6.23 -2.75 9.45
C PHE A 60 4.91 -2.54 10.22
N PRO A 61 4.92 -2.58 11.56
CA PRO A 61 3.70 -2.52 12.39
C PRO A 61 2.76 -1.36 12.05
N ARG A 62 3.31 -0.23 11.60
CA ARG A 62 2.53 0.96 11.21
C ARG A 62 1.49 0.66 10.12
N TYR A 63 1.73 -0.29 9.23
CA TYR A 63 0.78 -0.68 8.16
C TYR A 63 -0.40 -1.52 8.68
N ARG A 64 -0.38 -1.91 9.95
CA ARG A 64 -1.49 -2.58 10.64
C ARG A 64 -2.19 -1.66 11.65
N GLN A 65 -1.79 -0.39 11.68
CA GLN A 65 -2.31 0.60 12.61
C GLN A 65 -3.18 1.62 11.89
N ARG A 66 -4.24 2.04 12.56
CA ARG A 66 -5.11 3.13 12.13
C ARG A 66 -4.96 4.33 13.05
N ILE A 67 -5.46 5.47 12.60
CA ILE A 67 -5.56 6.66 13.45
C ILE A 67 -6.77 6.52 14.39
N ALA A 68 -6.55 6.79 15.67
CA ALA A 68 -7.59 7.03 16.65
C ALA A 68 -7.30 8.33 17.40
N ARG A 69 -8.34 8.94 17.97
CA ARG A 69 -8.18 10.11 18.84
C ARG A 69 -8.25 9.65 20.29
N ILE A 70 -7.27 10.06 21.10
CA ILE A 70 -7.25 9.76 22.53
C ILE A 70 -8.38 10.57 23.20
N PRO A 71 -9.27 9.94 23.99
CA PRO A 71 -10.30 10.66 24.72
C PRO A 71 -9.68 11.74 25.62
N VAL A 72 -10.37 12.88 25.78
CA VAL A 72 -9.95 14.07 26.56
C VAL A 72 -8.89 14.94 25.89
N GLU A 73 -7.82 14.36 25.35
CA GLU A 73 -6.72 15.13 24.74
C GLU A 73 -6.97 15.49 23.27
N ASP A 74 -7.88 14.78 22.59
CA ASP A 74 -8.22 14.91 21.17
C ASP A 74 -7.02 14.84 20.20
N HIS A 75 -5.91 14.27 20.68
CA HIS A 75 -4.69 14.11 19.91
C HIS A 75 -4.77 12.83 19.07
N PRO A 76 -4.45 12.87 17.76
CA PRO A 76 -4.34 11.66 16.95
C PRO A 76 -3.18 10.79 17.44
N ALA A 77 -3.44 9.48 17.51
CA ALA A 77 -2.49 8.44 17.86
C ALA A 77 -2.67 7.23 16.95
N TRP A 78 -1.58 6.51 16.74
CA TRP A 78 -1.57 5.21 16.09
C TRP A 78 -2.07 4.15 17.07
N VAL A 79 -3.00 3.33 16.62
CA VAL A 79 -3.49 2.17 17.36
C VAL A 79 -3.60 0.97 16.43
N ASP A 80 -3.31 -0.22 16.92
CA ASP A 80 -3.50 -1.46 16.14
C ASP A 80 -4.96 -1.58 15.70
N ASP A 81 -5.19 -1.92 14.43
CA ASP A 81 -6.53 -2.20 13.91
C ASP A 81 -6.91 -3.65 14.28
N PRO A 82 -7.88 -3.88 15.20
CA PRO A 82 -8.29 -5.23 15.57
C PRO A 82 -8.95 -5.99 14.42
N ASP A 83 -9.52 -5.26 13.46
CA ASP A 83 -10.20 -5.79 12.28
C ASP A 83 -9.34 -5.64 11.02
N TRP A 84 -8.01 -5.63 11.20
CA TRP A 84 -7.07 -5.50 10.10
C TRP A 84 -7.23 -6.64 9.09
N ASN A 85 -7.36 -6.28 7.81
CA ASN A 85 -7.56 -7.22 6.72
C ASN A 85 -6.68 -6.84 5.52
N LEU A 86 -5.70 -7.68 5.19
CA LEU A 86 -4.80 -7.44 4.05
C LEU A 86 -5.57 -7.22 2.74
N GLN A 87 -6.65 -7.95 2.50
CA GLN A 87 -7.42 -7.88 1.24
C GLN A 87 -8.15 -6.53 1.05
N TYR A 88 -8.31 -5.74 2.11
CA TYR A 88 -8.80 -4.37 2.00
C TYR A 88 -7.75 -3.44 1.38
N HIS A 89 -6.48 -3.66 1.77
CA HIS A 89 -5.35 -2.81 1.38
C HIS A 89 -4.68 -3.29 0.10
N LEU A 90 -4.54 -4.61 -0.09
CA LEU A 90 -3.98 -5.24 -1.27
C LEU A 90 -5.08 -5.64 -2.24
N ARG A 91 -5.15 -4.96 -3.38
CA ARG A 91 -6.22 -5.11 -4.38
C ARG A 91 -5.66 -5.62 -5.70
N HIS A 92 -6.43 -6.43 -6.41
CA HIS A 92 -6.10 -6.92 -7.74
C HIS A 92 -7.09 -6.37 -8.77
N THR A 93 -6.57 -5.89 -9.89
CA THR A 93 -7.36 -5.37 -11.00
C THR A 93 -6.63 -5.58 -12.33
N SER A 94 -7.32 -5.36 -13.45
CA SER A 94 -6.76 -5.53 -14.79
C SER A 94 -7.04 -4.33 -15.68
N LEU A 95 -6.12 -4.04 -16.60
CA LEU A 95 -6.37 -3.10 -17.67
C LEU A 95 -7.13 -3.79 -18.81
N PRO A 96 -8.16 -3.13 -19.39
CA PRO A 96 -8.75 -3.62 -20.62
C PRO A 96 -7.73 -3.50 -21.76
N LYS A 97 -7.80 -4.43 -22.72
CA LYS A 97 -7.00 -4.36 -23.95
C LYS A 97 -7.17 -2.96 -24.61
N PRO A 98 -6.09 -2.33 -25.11
CA PRO A 98 -4.77 -2.91 -25.35
C PRO A 98 -3.84 -3.01 -24.13
N GLY A 99 -4.15 -2.37 -23.00
CA GLY A 99 -3.29 -2.39 -21.82
C GLY A 99 -2.10 -1.44 -21.92
N ASP A 100 -2.30 -0.25 -22.50
CA ASP A 100 -1.22 0.73 -22.74
C ASP A 100 -0.88 1.55 -21.49
N LEU A 101 0.29 2.22 -21.51
CA LEU A 101 0.73 3.07 -20.40
C LEU A 101 -0.22 4.25 -20.12
N ARG A 102 -1.00 4.70 -21.11
CA ARG A 102 -1.97 5.79 -20.93
C ARG A 102 -3.19 5.29 -20.13
N GLN A 103 -3.64 4.06 -20.36
CA GLN A 103 -4.68 3.41 -19.56
C GLN A 103 -4.20 3.20 -18.12
N LEU A 104 -2.94 2.78 -17.92
CA LEU A 104 -2.34 2.69 -16.59
C LEU A 104 -2.32 4.04 -15.87
N LYS A 105 -1.84 5.11 -16.53
CA LYS A 105 -1.82 6.47 -15.96
C LYS A 105 -3.22 6.96 -15.58
N ARG A 106 -4.24 6.68 -16.40
CA ARG A 106 -5.64 7.02 -16.08
C ARG A 106 -6.16 6.23 -14.88
N LEU A 107 -5.84 4.94 -14.78
CA LEU A 107 -6.19 4.13 -13.61
C LEU A 107 -5.51 4.67 -12.35
N ALA A 108 -4.21 4.94 -12.40
CA ALA A 108 -3.46 5.55 -11.31
C ALA A 108 -4.07 6.90 -10.89
N GLY A 109 -4.40 7.78 -11.84
CA GLY A 109 -5.10 9.03 -11.56
C GLY A 109 -6.41 8.81 -10.80
N ARG A 110 -7.26 7.87 -11.24
CA ARG A 110 -8.52 7.55 -10.55
C ARG A 110 -8.30 7.03 -9.13
N ILE A 111 -7.31 6.16 -8.92
CA ILE A 111 -6.98 5.62 -7.59
C ILE A 111 -6.46 6.74 -6.67
N MET A 112 -5.58 7.61 -7.16
CA MET A 112 -5.08 8.75 -6.39
C MET A 112 -6.18 9.78 -6.12
N SER A 113 -7.16 9.96 -7.01
CA SER A 113 -8.27 10.89 -6.75
C SER A 113 -9.28 10.43 -5.69
N GLN A 114 -9.13 9.25 -5.10
CA GLN A 114 -10.00 8.77 -4.02
C GLN A 114 -9.38 9.10 -2.65
N GLN A 115 -10.17 9.47 -1.65
CA GLN A 115 -9.64 9.61 -0.30
C GLN A 115 -9.39 8.23 0.33
N LEU A 116 -8.33 8.10 1.13
CA LEU A 116 -8.14 6.91 1.96
C LEU A 116 -9.14 6.93 3.12
N ASP A 117 -9.67 5.76 3.49
CA ASP A 117 -10.55 5.63 4.65
C ASP A 117 -9.76 5.81 5.96
N ARG A 118 -10.01 6.91 6.68
CA ARG A 118 -9.37 7.23 7.96
C ARG A 118 -9.75 6.29 9.11
N GLY A 119 -10.76 5.44 8.93
CA GLY A 119 -11.09 4.35 9.85
C GLY A 119 -10.17 3.13 9.71
N LYS A 120 -9.30 3.09 8.71
CA LYS A 120 -8.39 1.98 8.39
C LYS A 120 -6.93 2.44 8.39
N PRO A 121 -5.96 1.51 8.37
CA PRO A 121 -4.58 1.85 8.04
C PRO A 121 -4.51 2.62 6.72
N LEU A 122 -3.78 3.74 6.72
CA LEU A 122 -3.87 4.74 5.68
C LEU A 122 -2.99 4.43 4.45
N TRP A 123 -3.16 3.25 3.88
CA TRP A 123 -2.43 2.81 2.69
C TRP A 123 -3.25 1.85 1.83
N GLU A 124 -2.91 1.80 0.55
CA GLU A 124 -3.43 0.83 -0.42
C GLU A 124 -2.31 0.41 -1.39
N MET A 125 -2.42 -0.80 -1.90
CA MET A 125 -1.55 -1.37 -2.92
C MET A 125 -2.41 -2.07 -3.96
N TRP A 126 -2.26 -1.69 -5.22
CA TRP A 126 -3.03 -2.25 -6.32
C TRP A 126 -2.10 -3.00 -7.27
N ILE A 127 -2.31 -4.29 -7.42
CA ILE A 127 -1.70 -5.13 -8.46
C ILE A 127 -2.55 -5.01 -9.72
N VAL A 128 -1.94 -4.50 -10.79
CA VAL A 128 -2.61 -4.21 -12.06
C VAL A 128 -2.03 -5.12 -13.15
N GLU A 129 -2.79 -6.12 -13.56
CA GLU A 129 -2.42 -7.00 -14.67
C GLU A 129 -2.92 -6.47 -16.03
N GLY A 130 -2.53 -7.15 -17.10
CA GLY A 130 -2.97 -6.81 -18.46
C GLY A 130 -2.24 -5.64 -19.10
N LEU A 131 -1.09 -5.22 -18.54
CA LEU A 131 -0.21 -4.24 -19.18
C LEU A 131 0.54 -4.89 -20.35
N GLU A 132 0.65 -4.16 -21.46
CA GLU A 132 1.33 -4.63 -22.66
C GLU A 132 2.82 -4.96 -22.42
N GLY A 133 3.35 -5.90 -23.20
CA GLY A 133 4.77 -6.29 -23.17
C GLY A 133 5.15 -7.19 -22.00
N ASP A 134 4.26 -8.13 -21.61
CA ASP A 134 4.48 -9.09 -20.52
C ASP A 134 4.84 -8.46 -19.18
N ARG A 135 4.18 -7.33 -18.87
CA ARG A 135 4.37 -6.57 -17.65
C ARG A 135 3.11 -6.57 -16.80
N PHE A 136 3.29 -6.23 -15.54
CA PHE A 136 2.23 -5.81 -14.65
C PHE A 136 2.67 -4.51 -13.97
N ALA A 137 1.72 -3.83 -13.33
CA ALA A 137 2.04 -2.65 -12.54
C ALA A 137 1.61 -2.80 -11.09
N VAL A 138 2.32 -2.10 -10.21
CA VAL A 138 1.93 -1.90 -8.82
C VAL A 138 1.64 -0.42 -8.64
N ILE A 139 0.48 -0.09 -8.09
CA ILE A 139 0.16 1.28 -7.66
C ILE A 139 0.12 1.26 -6.14
N ALA A 140 1.12 1.86 -5.51
CA ALA A 140 1.21 2.01 -4.07
C ALA A 140 0.75 3.43 -3.69
N LYS A 141 -0.05 3.53 -2.64
CA LYS A 141 -0.63 4.78 -2.16
C LYS A 141 -0.60 4.79 -0.65
N VAL A 142 -0.13 5.89 -0.06
CA VAL A 142 0.03 5.99 1.39
C VAL A 142 -0.19 7.43 1.84
N HIS A 143 -0.88 7.63 2.95
CA HIS A 143 -1.09 8.96 3.51
C HIS A 143 0.20 9.54 4.08
N HIS A 144 0.43 10.84 3.90
CA HIS A 144 1.65 11.52 4.34
C HIS A 144 1.96 11.34 5.82
N CYS A 145 0.94 11.26 6.68
CA CYS A 145 1.17 11.03 8.11
C CYS A 145 1.81 9.67 8.44
N MET A 146 1.71 8.67 7.54
CA MET A 146 2.39 7.38 7.72
C MET A 146 3.87 7.43 7.34
N ILE A 147 4.27 8.47 6.61
CA ILE A 147 5.64 8.65 6.16
C ILE A 147 6.27 9.59 7.17
N ASP A 148 7.03 9.02 8.12
CA ASP A 148 8.02 9.83 8.82
C ASP A 148 8.93 10.49 7.75
N GLY A 149 9.55 11.63 8.05
CA GLY A 149 10.23 12.47 7.05
C GLY A 149 11.38 11.82 6.24
N VAL A 150 11.55 10.49 6.29
CA VAL A 150 12.60 9.72 5.63
C VAL A 150 12.09 8.65 4.63
N SER A 151 10.89 8.06 4.74
CA SER A 151 10.59 6.88 3.88
C SER A 151 9.16 6.74 3.34
N GLY A 152 8.92 7.29 2.14
CA GLY A 152 7.81 6.85 1.26
C GLY A 152 8.10 5.52 0.53
N VAL A 153 9.24 4.88 0.83
CA VAL A 153 9.80 3.71 0.13
C VAL A 153 9.41 2.39 0.84
N ASP A 154 8.96 2.44 2.10
CA ASP A 154 8.77 1.22 2.91
C ASP A 154 7.68 0.30 2.36
N LEU A 155 6.58 0.84 1.84
CA LEU A 155 5.53 0.04 1.20
C LEU A 155 6.03 -0.70 -0.06
N ILE A 156 6.99 -0.08 -0.77
CA ILE A 156 7.66 -0.69 -1.92
C ILE A 156 8.70 -1.71 -1.44
N ALA A 157 9.39 -1.45 -0.32
CA ALA A 157 10.33 -2.39 0.30
C ALA A 157 9.64 -3.65 0.85
N ALA A 158 8.36 -3.57 1.22
CA ALA A 158 7.54 -4.75 1.54
C ALA A 158 7.38 -5.67 0.31
N LEU A 159 7.38 -5.12 -0.91
CA LEU A 159 7.28 -5.88 -2.16
C LEU A 159 8.63 -6.28 -2.76
N LEU A 160 9.61 -5.39 -2.70
CA LEU A 160 10.85 -5.53 -3.44
C LEU A 160 12.02 -5.81 -2.52
N ARG A 161 12.95 -6.61 -3.03
CA ARG A 161 14.23 -6.87 -2.38
C ARG A 161 15.32 -6.10 -3.12
N PRO A 162 16.36 -5.64 -2.41
CA PRO A 162 17.52 -5.02 -3.05
C PRO A 162 18.23 -5.97 -4.02
N THR A 163 18.13 -7.29 -3.81
CA THR A 163 18.73 -8.32 -4.68
C THR A 163 17.68 -9.35 -5.12
N PRO A 164 17.67 -9.77 -6.41
CA PRO A 164 16.69 -10.72 -6.96
C PRO A 164 16.70 -12.11 -6.30
N ASP A 165 17.87 -12.60 -5.85
CA ASP A 165 18.08 -14.00 -5.45
C ASP A 165 18.06 -14.26 -3.94
N SER A 166 17.62 -13.29 -3.13
CA SER A 166 17.52 -13.51 -1.68
C SER A 166 16.39 -14.50 -1.36
N PRO A 167 16.61 -15.52 -0.51
CA PRO A 167 15.61 -16.56 -0.20
C PRO A 167 14.38 -16.00 0.50
N VAL A 168 13.17 -16.40 0.07
CA VAL A 168 11.91 -15.95 0.67
C VAL A 168 11.83 -16.45 2.11
N GLU A 169 11.96 -15.55 3.08
CA GLU A 169 11.65 -15.82 4.47
C GLU A 169 10.13 -16.00 4.56
N VAL A 170 9.71 -17.20 4.96
CA VAL A 170 8.32 -17.50 5.26
C VAL A 170 8.07 -17.04 6.69
N ALA A 171 6.96 -16.34 6.93
CA ALA A 171 6.61 -15.92 8.28
C ALA A 171 6.58 -17.15 9.22
N PRO A 172 7.10 -17.02 10.45
CA PRO A 172 6.96 -18.09 11.45
C PRO A 172 5.47 -18.32 11.76
N GLU A 173 5.09 -19.59 11.94
CA GLU A 173 3.73 -20.03 12.32
C GLU A 173 3.24 -19.38 13.62
#